data_AF-A0A9Q8YBR4-F1
#
_entry.id   AF-A0A9Q8YBR4-F1
#
_cell.length_a   1.000
_cell.length_b   1.000
_cell.length_c   1.000
_cell.angle_alpha   90.00
_cell.angle_beta   90.00
_cell.angle_gamma   90.00
#
_symmetry.space_group_name_H-M   'P 1'
#
loop_
_entity.id
_entity.type
_entity.pdbx_description
1 polymer ?
#
loop_
_entity_poly.entity_id
_entity_poly.type
_entity_poly.pdbx_seq_one_letter_code
_entity_poly.pdbx_strand_id
1 'polypeptide(L)'
;MEAWDEKTDEEVFENPHEQIGSQASYWRDIQIKRRLFIMQKLASESQIAAAESQIRAADATVKTAYWTKISAIAVGVTVVVAGIGVVLQAFADH
;
A
#
# COMPACT_ATOMS: atom_id res chain seq x y z
N MET A 1 -13.70 -32.35 -27.58
CA MET A 1 -14.04 -31.12 -26.82
C MET A 1 -12.83 -30.22 -26.96
N GLU A 2 -13.01 -28.98 -27.39
CA GLU A 2 -11.89 -28.07 -27.68
C GLU A 2 -11.15 -27.71 -26.38
N ALA A 3 -9.82 -27.69 -26.40
CA ALA A 3 -8.98 -27.40 -25.23
C ALA A 3 -8.92 -25.88 -24.97
N TRP A 4 -9.98 -25.33 -24.37
CA TRP A 4 -10.13 -23.90 -24.07
C TRP A 4 -9.21 -23.37 -22.98
N ASP A 5 -8.59 -24.27 -22.22
CA ASP A 5 -7.63 -24.02 -21.16
C ASP A 5 -6.21 -23.77 -21.69
N GLU A 6 -5.88 -24.30 -22.88
CA GLU A 6 -4.57 -24.13 -23.53
C GLU A 6 -4.51 -22.88 -24.44
N LYS A 7 -5.67 -22.29 -24.76
CA LYS A 7 -5.76 -21.10 -25.63
C LYS A 7 -5.23 -19.84 -24.94
N THR A 8 -4.60 -18.97 -25.71
CA THR A 8 -4.09 -17.66 -25.26
C THR A 8 -5.21 -16.70 -24.85
N ASP A 9 -4.88 -15.58 -24.20
CA ASP A 9 -5.85 -14.53 -23.86
C ASP A 9 -6.44 -13.91 -25.14
N GLU A 10 -5.64 -13.57 -26.15
CA GLU A 10 -6.17 -13.07 -27.42
C GLU A 10 -7.15 -14.06 -28.08
N GLU A 11 -6.85 -15.36 -28.12
CA GLU A 11 -7.72 -16.37 -28.74
C GLU A 11 -9.05 -16.58 -28.00
N VAL A 12 -9.10 -16.29 -26.70
CA VAL A 12 -10.31 -16.39 -25.90
C VAL A 12 -11.12 -15.09 -25.96
N PHE A 13 -10.49 -13.93 -26.13
CA PHE A 13 -11.17 -12.64 -26.16
C PHE A 13 -11.54 -12.15 -27.57
N GLU A 14 -10.75 -12.46 -28.60
CA GLU A 14 -10.94 -11.89 -29.95
C GLU A 14 -11.73 -12.78 -30.91
N ASN A 15 -11.87 -14.10 -30.65
CA ASN A 15 -12.24 -15.09 -31.67
C ASN A 15 -13.49 -14.70 -32.49
N PRO A 16 -13.33 -14.24 -33.75
CA PRO A 16 -14.39 -13.63 -34.53
C PRO A 16 -15.22 -14.65 -35.35
N HIS A 17 -14.85 -15.94 -35.31
CA HIS A 17 -15.48 -17.00 -36.11
C HIS A 17 -16.41 -17.92 -35.32
N GLU A 18 -16.68 -17.60 -34.06
CA GLU A 18 -17.52 -18.42 -33.20
C GLU A 18 -19.01 -18.07 -33.35
N GLN A 19 -19.84 -19.07 -33.62
CA GLN A 19 -21.28 -18.87 -33.77
C GLN A 19 -21.90 -18.62 -32.38
N ILE A 20 -22.55 -17.46 -32.23
CA ILE A 20 -23.19 -17.04 -30.97
C ILE A 20 -24.24 -18.08 -30.57
N GLY A 21 -24.17 -18.56 -29.33
CA GLY A 21 -25.07 -19.58 -28.79
C GLY A 21 -24.63 -21.04 -29.05
N SER A 22 -23.48 -21.26 -29.69
CA SER A 22 -22.86 -22.58 -29.76
C SER A 22 -22.29 -23.03 -28.40
N GLN A 23 -22.12 -24.34 -28.21
CA GLN A 23 -21.50 -24.90 -26.99
C GLN A 23 -20.09 -24.33 -26.75
N ALA A 24 -19.36 -24.03 -27.82
CA ALA A 24 -18.05 -23.40 -27.80
C ALA A 24 -18.11 -21.98 -27.19
N SER A 25 -19.10 -21.17 -27.60
CA SER A 25 -19.31 -19.81 -27.08
C SER A 25 -19.62 -19.77 -25.59
N TYR A 26 -20.34 -20.76 -25.05
CA TYR A 26 -20.60 -20.85 -23.60
C TYR A 26 -19.32 -21.19 -22.83
N TRP A 27 -18.48 -22.08 -23.36
CA TRP A 27 -17.20 -22.41 -22.74
C TRP A 27 -16.23 -21.23 -22.75
N ARG A 28 -16.21 -20.45 -23.83
CA ARG A 28 -15.45 -19.20 -23.90
C ARG A 28 -15.88 -18.19 -22.85
N ASP A 29 -17.19 -17.94 -22.69
CA ASP A 29 -17.70 -17.01 -21.67
C ASP A 29 -17.32 -17.44 -20.24
N ILE A 30 -17.38 -18.75 -19.94
CA ILE A 30 -16.94 -19.28 -18.66
C ILE A 30 -15.44 -19.03 -18.43
N GLN A 31 -14.61 -19.24 -19.45
CA GLN A 31 -13.16 -19.01 -19.36
C GLN A 31 -12.81 -17.52 -19.23
N ILE A 32 -13.51 -16.64 -19.95
CA ILE A 32 -13.38 -15.18 -19.81
C ILE A 32 -13.68 -14.78 -18.36
N LYS A 33 -14.82 -15.21 -17.81
CA LYS A 33 -15.20 -14.92 -16.43
C LYS A 33 -14.18 -15.43 -15.41
N ARG A 34 -13.63 -16.63 -15.64
CA ARG A 34 -12.58 -17.20 -14.77
C ARG A 34 -11.31 -16.35 -14.79
N ARG A 35 -10.85 -15.94 -15.98
CA ARG A 35 -9.65 -15.10 -16.12
C ARG A 35 -9.85 -13.72 -15.49
N LEU A 36 -11.00 -13.09 -15.74
CA LEU A 36 -11.38 -11.82 -15.10
C LEU A 36 -11.41 -11.93 -13.58
N PHE A 37 -11.99 -13.01 -13.05
CA PHE A 37 -12.01 -13.25 -11.60
C PHE A 37 -10.59 -13.36 -11.02
N ILE A 38 -9.68 -14.08 -11.68
CA ILE A 38 -8.29 -14.19 -11.24
C ILE A 38 -7.59 -12.82 -11.27
N MET A 39 -7.77 -12.04 -12.34
CA MET A 39 -7.19 -10.70 -12.42
C MET A 39 -7.72 -9.78 -11.31
N GLN A 40 -9.02 -9.77 -11.05
CA GLN A 40 -9.63 -8.97 -9.98
C GLN A 40 -9.15 -9.42 -8.59
N LYS A 41 -9.00 -10.73 -8.40
CA LYS A 41 -8.44 -11.28 -7.16
C LYS A 41 -7.01 -10.81 -6.94
N LEU A 42 -6.14 -10.93 -7.93
CA LEU A 42 -4.75 -10.48 -7.85
C LEU A 42 -4.65 -8.96 -7.59
N ALA A 43 -5.48 -8.17 -8.28
CA ALA A 43 -5.58 -6.74 -8.05
C ALA A 43 -5.98 -6.42 -6.60
N SER A 44 -7.00 -7.12 -6.06
CA SER A 44 -7.45 -6.95 -4.69
C SER A 44 -6.38 -7.36 -3.66
N GLU A 45 -5.70 -8.48 -3.87
CA GLU A 45 -4.58 -8.92 -3.03
C GLU A 45 -3.44 -7.91 -3.02
N SER A 46 -3.09 -7.33 -4.18
CA SER A 46 -2.08 -6.29 -4.28
C SER A 46 -2.46 -5.02 -3.52
N GLN A 47 -3.74 -4.63 -3.56
CA GLN A 47 -4.26 -3.47 -2.83
C GLN A 47 -4.26 -3.71 -1.32
N ILE A 48 -4.61 -4.92 -0.86
CA ILE A 48 -4.53 -5.30 0.55
C ILE A 48 -3.08 -5.22 1.03
N ALA A 49 -2.13 -5.80 0.29
CA ALA A 49 -0.71 -5.73 0.64
C ALA A 49 -0.19 -4.28 0.70
N ALA A 50 -0.63 -3.43 -0.23
CA ALA A 50 -0.31 -2.00 -0.22
C ALA A 50 -0.92 -1.30 1.02
N ALA A 51 -2.19 -1.56 1.34
CA ALA A 51 -2.85 -1.00 2.51
C ALA A 51 -2.16 -1.43 3.82
N GLU A 52 -1.78 -2.70 3.95
CA GLU A 52 -1.01 -3.20 5.12
C GLU A 52 0.35 -2.51 5.24
N SER A 53 1.03 -2.26 4.13
CA SER A 53 2.29 -1.50 4.13
C SER A 53 2.09 -0.05 4.59
N GLN A 54 1.00 0.58 4.17
CA GLN A 54 0.63 1.94 4.57
C GLN A 54 0.26 2.02 6.05
N ILE A 55 -0.47 1.02 6.59
CA ILE A 55 -0.79 0.94 8.02
C ILE A 55 0.50 0.85 8.84
N ARG A 56 1.45 0.01 8.44
CA ARG A 56 2.76 -0.10 9.13
C ARG A 56 3.56 1.20 9.05
N ALA A 57 3.59 1.86 7.89
CA ALA A 57 4.23 3.15 7.73
C ALA A 57 3.56 4.25 8.58
N ALA A 58 2.23 4.21 8.71
CA ALA A 58 1.47 5.11 9.56
C ALA A 58 1.79 4.89 11.05
N ASP A 59 1.87 3.65 11.53
CA ASP A 59 2.29 3.34 12.90
C ASP A 59 3.72 3.84 13.19
N ALA A 60 4.64 3.64 12.24
CA ALA A 60 5.99 4.19 12.35
C ALA A 60 5.99 5.73 12.39
N THR A 61 5.13 6.37 11.62
CA THR A 61 4.96 7.84 11.62
C THR A 61 4.41 8.33 12.96
N VAL A 62 3.45 7.63 13.55
CA VAL A 62 2.89 7.96 14.88
C VAL A 62 3.96 7.84 15.96
N LYS A 63 4.72 6.75 15.97
CA LYS A 63 5.84 6.57 16.93
C LYS A 63 6.89 7.65 16.77
N THR A 64 7.26 7.96 15.53
CA THR A 64 8.23 9.04 15.25
C THR A 64 7.69 10.38 15.75
N ALA A 65 6.43 10.72 15.46
CA ALA A 65 5.81 11.95 15.93
C ALA A 65 5.78 12.05 17.46
N TYR A 66 5.52 10.93 18.16
CA TYR A 66 5.57 10.86 19.61
C TYR A 66 6.98 11.18 20.16
N TRP A 67 8.01 10.53 19.62
CA TRP A 67 9.40 10.76 20.03
C TRP A 67 9.89 12.17 19.68
N THR A 68 9.46 12.73 18.54
CA THR A 68 9.74 14.12 18.16
C THR A 68 9.18 15.10 19.18
N LYS A 69 7.93 14.88 19.67
CA LYS A 69 7.33 15.73 20.72
C LYS A 69 8.14 15.69 22.01
N ILE A 70 8.55 14.49 22.46
CA ILE A 70 9.37 14.34 23.66
C ILE A 70 10.72 15.06 23.50
N SER A 71 11.37 14.85 22.35
CA SER A 71 12.68 15.47 22.07
C SER A 71 12.59 16.99 22.06
N ALA A 72 11.52 17.55 21.50
CA ALA A 72 11.29 19.00 21.50
C ALA A 72 11.16 19.57 22.92
N ILE A 73 10.48 18.86 23.82
CA ILE A 73 10.37 19.26 25.24
C ILE A 73 11.76 19.21 25.90
N ALA A 74 12.52 18.13 25.69
CA ALA A 74 13.86 17.98 26.27
C ALA A 74 14.82 19.10 25.83
N VAL A 75 14.79 19.45 24.55
CA VAL A 75 15.56 20.59 24.01
C VAL A 75 15.11 21.90 24.66
N GLY A 76 13.80 22.13 24.77
CA GLY A 76 13.25 23.31 25.43
C GLY A 76 13.73 23.47 26.87
N VAL A 77 13.70 22.40 27.67
CA VAL A 77 14.20 22.40 29.05
C VAL A 77 15.70 22.69 29.09
N THR A 78 16.47 22.08 28.19
CA THR A 78 17.93 22.27 28.13
C THR A 78 18.29 23.73 27.83
N VAL A 79 17.56 24.38 26.91
CA VAL A 79 17.74 25.80 26.60
C VAL A 79 17.43 26.68 27.81
N VAL A 80 16.36 26.39 28.55
CA VAL A 80 16.01 27.15 29.76
C VAL A 80 17.10 27.02 30.83
N VAL A 81 17.58 25.80 31.10
CA VAL A 81 18.65 25.57 32.08
C VAL A 81 19.95 26.25 31.66
N ALA A 82 20.33 26.14 30.39
CA ALA A 82 21.51 26.81 29.87
C ALA A 82 21.40 28.34 29.99
N GLY A 83 20.24 28.91 29.67
CA GLY A 83 19.97 30.34 29.82
C GLY A 83 20.11 30.81 31.26
N ILE A 84 19.52 30.09 32.22
CA ILE A 84 19.65 30.40 33.65
C ILE A 84 21.12 30.30 34.09
N GLY A 85 21.84 29.27 33.65
CA GLY A 85 23.26 29.10 33.96
C GLY A 85 24.11 30.27 33.49
N VAL A 86 23.90 30.73 32.25
CA VAL A 86 24.61 31.90 31.70
C VAL A 86 24.30 33.17 32.50
N VAL A 87 23.04 33.37 32.89
CA VAL A 87 22.65 34.55 33.69
C VAL A 87 23.30 34.52 35.08
N LEU A 88 23.25 33.38 35.76
CA LEU A 88 23.88 33.23 37.08
C LEU A 88 25.40 33.41 37.01
N GLN A 89 26.04 32.90 35.96
CA GLN A 89 27.48 33.08 35.73
C GLN A 89 27.82 34.56 35.49
N ALA A 90 27.03 35.27 34.67
CA ALA A 90 27.23 36.69 34.42
C ALA A 90 27.06 37.56 35.68
N PHE A 91 26.21 37.16 36.63
CA PHE A 91 26.10 37.83 37.93
C PHE A 91 27.19 37.46 38.93
N ALA A 92 27.78 36.26 38.82
CA ALA A 92 28.86 35.82 39.71
C ALA A 92 30.23 36.42 39.34
N ASP A 93 30.43 36.75 38.06
CA ASP A 93 31.68 37.31 37.54
C ASP A 93 31.74 38.86 37.62
N HIS A 94 30.77 39.50 38.29
CA HIS A 94 30.61 40.96 38.36
C HIS A 94 30.68 41.52 39.78
#